data_AF-A0A6S6T3D5-F1
#
_entry.id   AF-A0A6S6T3D5-F1
#
_cell.length_a   1.000
_cell.length_b   1.000
_cell.length_c   1.000
_cell.angle_alpha   90.00
_cell.angle_beta   90.00
_cell.angle_gamma   90.00
#
_symmetry.space_group_name_H-M   'P 1'
#
loop_
_entity.id
_entity.type
_entity.pdbx_description
1 polymer ?
#
loop_
_entity_poly.entity_id
_entity_poly.type
_entity_poly.pdbx_seq_one_letter_code
_entity_poly.pdbx_strand_id
1 'polypeptide(L)' 'MTDELNGINVIGSLGVMILAKDKGLIEFIRDDLEKLLDSNLFISQSLIDRVLFEVGE' A
#
# COMPACT_ATOMS: atom_id res chain seq x y z
N MET A 1 20.26 -0.61 0.34
CA MET A 1 19.27 -0.79 1.41
C MET A 1 17.99 -1.22 0.73
N THR A 2 17.57 -2.46 0.90
CA THR A 2 16.23 -2.92 0.52
C THR A 2 15.31 -2.66 1.69
N ASP A 3 14.20 -1.97 1.46
CA ASP A 3 13.19 -1.75 2.48
C ASP A 3 12.40 -3.06 2.72
N GLU A 4 12.15 -3.39 3.98
CA GLU A 4 11.42 -4.58 4.42
C GLU A 4 10.19 -4.18 5.23
N LEU A 5 9.09 -4.92 5.06
CA LEU A 5 7.87 -4.84 5.86
C LEU A 5 7.65 -6.20 6.51
N ASN A 6 7.61 -6.27 7.85
CA ASN A 6 7.50 -7.53 8.59
C ASN A 6 8.55 -8.60 8.22
N GLY A 7 9.79 -8.18 7.90
CA GLY A 7 10.88 -9.09 7.48
C GLY A 7 10.72 -9.63 6.06
N ILE A 8 9.80 -9.08 5.27
CA ILE A 8 9.59 -9.39 3.86
C ILE A 8 10.00 -8.17 3.04
N ASN A 9 10.85 -8.37 2.04
CA ASN A 9 11.23 -7.30 1.11
C ASN A 9 9.99 -6.69 0.45
N VAL A 10 9.93 -5.36 0.38
CA VAL A 10 8.86 -4.67 -0.34
C VAL A 10 9.03 -4.92 -1.85
N ILE A 11 8.07 -5.64 -2.45
CA ILE A 11 8.16 -6.07 -3.86
C ILE A 11 7.28 -5.27 -4.83
N GLY A 12 6.45 -4.34 -4.36
CA GLY A 12 5.52 -3.61 -5.23
C GLY A 12 4.86 -2.40 -4.59
N SER A 13 4.09 -1.65 -5.39
CA SER A 13 3.54 -0.35 -5.03
C SER A 13 2.72 -0.34 -3.74
N LEU A 14 1.88 -1.36 -3.52
CA LEU A 14 1.07 -1.47 -2.29
C LEU A 14 1.94 -1.59 -1.04
N GLY A 15 3.01 -2.39 -1.09
CA GLY A 15 3.94 -2.52 0.03
C GLY A 15 4.70 -1.23 0.31
N VAL A 16 5.03 -0.46 -0.74
CA VAL A 16 5.65 0.87 -0.59
C VAL A 16 4.69 1.83 0.11
N MET A 17 3.41 1.84 -0.25
CA MET A 17 2.40 2.70 0.40
C MET A 17 2.21 2.34 1.87
N ILE A 18 2.12 1.05 2.20
CA ILE A 18 2.01 0.60 3.60
C ILE A 18 3.21 1.08 4.41
N LEU A 19 4.43 0.91 3.88
CA LEU A 19 5.63 1.36 4.54
C LEU A 19 5.70 2.89 4.68
N ALA A 20 5.22 3.63 3.68
CA ALA A 20 5.18 5.09 3.74
C ALA A 20 4.24 5.57 4.87
N LYS A 21 3.07 4.93 5.03
CA LYS A 21 2.15 5.23 6.13
C LYS A 21 2.74 4.87 7.49
N ASP A 22 3.34 3.70 7.63
CA ASP A 22 3.99 3.26 8.87
C ASP A 22 5.13 4.20 9.28
N LYS A 23 5.87 4.73 8.30
CA LYS A 23 6.91 5.76 8.50
C LYS A 23 6.35 7.17 8.72
N GLY A 24 5.03 7.37 8.68
CA GLY A 24 4.38 8.67 8.84
C GLY A 24 4.61 9.66 7.69
N LEU A 25 4.99 9.16 6.50
CA LEU A 25 5.23 9.99 5.31
C LEU A 25 3.94 10.37 4.59
N ILE A 26 2.89 9.55 4.75
CA ILE A 26 1.54 9.80 4.26
C ILE A 26 0.53 9.49 5.37
N GLU A 27 -0.60 10.19 5.37
CA GLU A 27 -1.65 10.03 6.38
C GLU A 27 -2.63 8.90 5.99
N PHE A 28 -2.98 8.85 4.70
CA PHE A 28 -3.92 7.89 4.13
C PHE A 28 -3.36 7.24 2.87
N ILE A 29 -3.42 5.91 2.80
CA ILE A 29 -3.06 5.11 1.62
C ILE A 29 -4.14 5.20 0.55
N ARG A 30 -5.40 5.39 0.95
CA ARG A 30 -6.55 5.46 0.02
C ARG A 30 -6.32 6.43 -1.13
N ASP A 31 -5.78 7.61 -0.86
CA ASP A 31 -5.54 8.66 -1.88
C ASP A 31 -4.58 8.20 -2.99
N ASP A 32 -3.52 7.48 -2.63
CA ASP A 32 -2.53 6.96 -3.59
C ASP A 32 -2.99 5.65 -4.23
N LEU A 33 -3.80 4.87 -3.51
CA LEU A 33 -4.43 3.67 -4.03
C LEU A 33 -5.43 4.01 -5.14
N GLU A 34 -6.26 5.03 -4.95
CA GLU A 34 -7.20 5.49 -5.98
C GLU A 34 -6.48 5.90 -7.27
N LYS A 35 -5.37 6.65 -7.15
CA LYS A 35 -4.51 6.99 -8.30
C LYS A 35 -3.92 5.76 -9.00
N LEU A 36 -3.59 4.71 -8.23
CA LEU A 36 -3.08 3.46 -8.78
C LEU A 36 -4.18 2.70 -9.53
N LEU A 37 -5.42 2.76 -9.06
CA LEU A 37 -6.59 2.14 -9.70
C LEU A 37 -7.05 2.91 -10.95
N ASP A 38 -6.81 4.22 -11.01
CA ASP A 38 -7.03 5.04 -12.21
C ASP A 38 -6.01 4.76 -13.33
N SER A 39 -5.00 3.94 -13.05
CA SER A 39 -4.06 3.46 -14.06
C SER A 39 -4.56 2.20 -14.77
N ASN A 40 -3.80 1.66 -15.74
CA ASN A 40 -4.13 0.39 -16.40
C ASN A 40 -3.85 -0.85 -15.53
N LEU A 41 -3.68 -0.70 -14.22
CA LEU A 41 -3.46 -1.80 -13.28
C LEU A 41 -4.78 -2.33 -12.73
N PHE A 42 -4.96 -3.64 -12.80
CA PHE A 42 -6.03 -4.31 -12.09
C PHE A 42 -5.53 -4.81 -10.73
N ILE A 43 -6.22 -4.41 -9.67
CA ILE A 43 -6.00 -4.91 -8.31
C ILE A 43 -7.33 -5.48 -7.83
N SER A 44 -7.33 -6.70 -7.30
CA SER A 44 -8.57 -7.30 -6.81
C SER A 44 -9.11 -6.53 -5.61
N GLN A 45 -10.43 -6.37 -5.56
CA GLN A 45 -11.11 -5.70 -4.44
C GLN A 45 -10.74 -6.33 -3.08
N SER A 46 -10.64 -7.66 -3.03
CA SER A 46 -10.21 -8.39 -1.82
C SER A 46 -8.82 -7.99 -1.32
N LEU A 47 -7.90 -7.63 -2.22
CA LEU A 47 -6.56 -7.20 -1.85
C LEU A 47 -6.57 -5.76 -1.35
N ILE A 48 -7.36 -4.89 -2.00
CA ILE A 48 -7.60 -3.51 -1.56
C ILE A 48 -8.17 -3.50 -0.14
N ASP A 49 -9.26 -4.25 0.08
CA ASP A 49 -9.94 -4.31 1.38
C ASP A 49 -8.99 -4.82 2.47
N ARG A 50 -8.15 -5.80 2.13
CA ARG A 50 -7.15 -6.35 3.05
C ARG A 50 -6.10 -5.33 3.45
N VAL A 51 -5.56 -4.59 2.48
CA VAL A 51 -4.54 -3.56 2.72
C VAL A 51 -5.10 -2.43 3.58
N LEU A 52 -6.28 -1.92 3.24
CA LEU A 52 -6.94 -0.86 4.00
C LEU A 52 -7.21 -1.29 5.44
N PHE A 53 -7.75 -2.51 5.63
CA PHE A 53 -7.95 -3.08 6.96
C PHE A 53 -6.65 -3.18 7.78
N GLU A 54 -5.54 -3.59 7.17
CA GLU A 54 -4.25 -3.71 7.87
C GLU A 54 -3.68 -2.37 8.33
N VAL A 55 -3.98 -1.28 7.63
CA VAL A 55 -3.50 0.07 7.97
C VAL A 55 -4.52 0.93 8.71
N GLY A 56 -5.70 0.37 9.01
CA GLY A 56 -6.78 1.06 9.74
C GLY A 56 -7.55 2.09 8.91
N GLU A 57 -7.68 1.88 7.60
CA GLU A 57 -8.49 2.67 6.65
C GLU A 57 -9.66 1.89 6.05
#